data_AF-A0A433YF33-F1
#
_entry.id   AF-A0A433YF33-F1
#
_cell.length_a   1.000
_cell.length_b   1.000
_cell.length_c   1.000
_cell.angle_alpha   90.00
_cell.angle_beta   90.00
_cell.angle_gamma   90.00
#
_symmetry.space_group_name_H-M   'P 1'
#
loop_
_entity.id
_entity.type
_entity.pdbx_description
1 polymer ?
#
loop_
_entity_poly.entity_id
_entity_poly.type
_entity_poly.pdbx_seq_one_letter_code
_entity_poly.pdbx_strand_id
1 'polypeptide(L)'
;MSPFKSSTGIYENLAGFLCYLFAFVGGVIFLVVERRSRFVLFHALQSIMLFGTLMIGHALIGFLPLIGTIVGLLLTLIGLVLWLVLMVACLQGKWLKLPLFGELAERQLHRM
;
A
#
# COMPACT_ATOMS: atom_id res chain seq x y z
N MET A 1 6.99 -6.48 18.44
CA MET A 1 6.07 -5.38 18.04
C MET A 1 6.81 -4.05 18.21
N SER A 2 6.52 -3.04 17.39
CA SER A 2 7.19 -1.72 17.52
C SER A 2 6.93 -1.12 18.91
N PRO A 3 7.90 -0.45 19.56
CA PRO A 3 7.63 0.27 20.80
C PRO A 3 6.78 1.54 20.58
N PHE A 4 6.63 1.99 19.33
CA PHE A 4 5.94 3.24 18.98
C PHE A 4 4.46 3.02 18.63
N LYS A 5 3.61 3.90 19.13
CA LYS A 5 2.16 3.93 18.84
C LYS A 5 1.82 5.03 17.85
N SER A 6 0.85 4.74 16.99
CA SER A 6 0.26 5.65 16.01
C SER A 6 -0.80 6.56 16.67
N SER A 7 -1.38 7.48 15.91
CA SER A 7 -2.44 8.38 16.40
C SER A 7 -3.73 7.65 16.76
N THR A 8 -3.93 6.46 16.19
CA THR A 8 -5.05 5.58 16.53
C THR A 8 -4.81 4.75 17.80
N GLY A 9 -3.66 4.90 18.46
CA GLY A 9 -3.29 4.15 19.67
C GLY A 9 -2.79 2.72 19.40
N ILE A 10 -2.76 2.30 18.13
CA ILE A 10 -2.27 1.00 17.66
C ILE A 10 -0.76 1.08 17.46
N TYR A 11 -0.04 -0.04 17.59
CA TYR A 11 1.38 -0.08 17.21
C TYR A 11 1.56 0.24 15.73
N GLU A 12 2.54 1.07 15.40
CA GLU A 12 2.73 1.57 14.02
C GLU A 12 2.93 0.44 13.00
N ASN A 13 3.60 -0.65 13.39
CA ASN A 13 3.85 -1.81 12.54
C ASN A 13 2.55 -2.54 12.18
N LEU A 14 1.61 -2.60 13.13
CA LEU A 14 0.27 -3.14 12.91
C LEU A 14 -0.61 -2.17 12.12
N ALA A 15 -0.57 -0.87 12.40
CA ALA A 15 -1.30 0.13 11.63
C ALA A 15 -0.83 0.20 10.15
N GLY A 16 0.48 0.11 9.90
CA GLY A 16 1.02 -0.01 8.55
C GLY A 16 0.58 -1.30 7.83
N PHE A 17 0.51 -2.42 8.55
CA PHE A 17 -0.06 -3.66 8.01
C PHE A 17 -1.53 -3.48 7.60
N LEU A 18 -2.34 -2.81 8.44
CA LEU A 18 -3.75 -2.54 8.14
C LEU A 18 -3.95 -1.63 6.92
N CYS A 19 -2.98 -0.75 6.62
CA CYS A 19 -2.98 0.04 5.38
C CYS A 19 -2.99 -0.87 4.14
N TYR A 20 -2.33 -2.02 4.19
CA TYR A 20 -2.31 -2.99 3.08
C TYR A 20 -3.40 -4.04 3.20
N LEU A 21 -3.80 -4.47 4.40
CA LEU A 21 -4.82 -5.51 4.59
C LEU A 21 -6.12 -5.19 3.85
N PHE A 22 -6.58 -3.95 3.96
CA PHE A 22 -7.78 -3.47 3.26
C PHE A 22 -7.45 -2.75 1.95
N ALA A 23 -6.26 -3.02 1.39
CA ALA A 23 -5.76 -2.47 0.15
C ALA A 23 -5.95 -0.94 0.07
N PHE A 24 -6.54 -0.46 -1.02
CA PHE A 24 -6.81 0.96 -1.26
C PHE A 24 -7.57 1.62 -0.10
N VAL A 25 -8.63 0.97 0.40
CA VAL A 25 -9.50 1.51 1.45
C VAL A 25 -8.73 1.68 2.76
N GLY A 26 -7.90 0.69 3.12
CA GLY A 26 -7.05 0.76 4.30
C GLY A 26 -6.10 1.95 4.24
N GLY A 27 -5.44 2.14 3.10
CA GLY A 27 -4.57 3.29 2.86
C GLY A 27 -5.31 4.62 3.02
N VAL A 28 -6.49 4.78 2.42
CA VAL A 28 -7.29 6.02 2.54
C VAL A 28 -7.66 6.31 3.99
N ILE A 29 -8.17 5.31 4.72
CA ILE A 29 -8.57 5.47 6.12
C ILE A 29 -7.38 5.98 6.94
N PHE A 30 -6.25 5.28 6.88
CA PHE A 30 -5.06 5.64 7.66
C PHE A 30 -4.45 6.97 7.23
N LEU A 31 -4.55 7.36 5.97
CA LEU A 31 -4.10 8.68 5.53
C LEU A 31 -4.92 9.82 6.19
N VAL A 32 -6.21 9.59 6.45
CA VAL A 32 -7.10 10.59 7.06
C VAL A 32 -6.95 10.64 8.58
N VAL A 33 -6.86 9.47 9.23
CA VAL A 33 -6.89 9.38 10.70
C VAL A 33 -5.51 9.47 11.35
N GLU A 34 -4.44 9.11 10.65
CA GLU A 34 -3.09 9.17 11.21
C GLU A 34 -2.52 10.59 11.13
N ARG A 35 -1.87 11.04 12.21
CA ARG A 35 -1.29 12.40 12.33
C ARG A 35 0.14 12.43 12.85
N ARG A 36 0.67 11.33 13.37
CA ARG A 36 1.95 11.31 14.12
C ARG A 36 2.96 10.36 13.52
N SER A 37 2.55 9.15 13.16
CA SER A 37 3.47 8.13 12.66
C SER A 37 3.75 8.32 11.17
N ARG A 38 4.96 8.79 10.87
CA ARG A 38 5.46 8.87 9.48
C ARG A 38 5.50 7.49 8.80
N PHE A 39 5.72 6.42 9.57
CA PHE A 39 5.69 5.04 9.08
C PHE A 39 4.31 4.65 8.55
N VAL A 40 3.27 4.92 9.33
CA VAL A 40 1.89 4.63 8.93
C VAL A 40 1.48 5.50 7.75
N LEU A 41 1.80 6.80 7.77
CA LEU A 41 1.50 7.72 6.65
C LEU A 41 2.20 7.30 5.35
N PHE A 42 3.46 6.85 5.41
CA PHE A 42 4.18 6.32 4.26
C PHE A 42 3.48 5.11 3.66
N HIS A 43 3.13 4.12 4.47
CA HIS A 43 2.47 2.90 4.01
C HIS A 43 1.03 3.14 3.58
N ALA A 44 0.33 4.10 4.16
CA ALA A 44 -0.96 4.57 3.69
C ALA A 44 -0.87 5.14 2.27
N LEU A 45 0.07 6.05 2.02
CA LEU A 45 0.33 6.63 0.69
C LEU A 45 0.74 5.57 -0.33
N GLN A 46 1.70 4.71 0.01
CA GLN A 46 2.16 3.64 -0.88
C GLN A 46 1.04 2.65 -1.20
N SER A 47 0.17 2.32 -0.23
CA SER A 47 -1.01 1.45 -0.44
C SER A 47 -2.01 2.09 -1.41
N ILE A 48 -2.39 3.36 -1.21
CA ILE A 48 -3.30 4.10 -2.11
C ILE A 48 -2.75 4.10 -3.54
N MET A 49 -1.48 4.44 -3.71
CA MET A 49 -0.87 4.54 -5.04
C MET A 49 -0.77 3.17 -5.74
N LEU A 50 -0.32 2.14 -5.02
CA LEU A 50 -0.21 0.78 -5.55
C LEU A 50 -1.57 0.22 -5.95
N PHE A 51 -2.53 0.19 -5.02
CA PHE A 51 -3.83 -0.45 -5.28
C PHE A 51 -4.73 0.39 -6.16
N GLY A 52 -4.62 1.72 -6.13
CA GLY A 52 -5.26 2.60 -7.11
C GLY A 52 -4.76 2.30 -8.52
N THR A 53 -3.45 2.12 -8.69
CA THR A 53 -2.86 1.75 -9.99
C THR A 53 -3.29 0.34 -10.43
N LEU A 54 -3.28 -0.64 -9.52
CA LEU A 54 -3.76 -2.00 -9.82
C LEU A 54 -5.24 -2.02 -10.20
N MET A 55 -6.09 -1.24 -9.53
CA MET A 55 -7.52 -1.13 -9.84
C MET A 55 -7.75 -0.55 -11.23
N ILE A 56 -7.07 0.57 -11.55
CA ILE A 56 -7.12 1.18 -12.89
C ILE A 56 -6.58 0.20 -13.94
N GLY A 57 -5.47 -0.49 -13.66
CA GLY A 57 -4.89 -1.48 -14.55
C GLY A 57 -5.86 -2.61 -14.90
N HIS A 58 -6.52 -3.20 -13.90
CA HIS A 58 -7.53 -4.23 -14.14
C HIS A 58 -8.73 -3.72 -14.93
N ALA A 59 -9.20 -2.50 -14.64
CA ALA A 59 -10.30 -1.89 -15.39
C ALA A 59 -9.92 -1.70 -16.87
N LEU A 60 -8.70 -1.24 -17.16
CA LEU A 60 -8.22 -1.02 -18.53
C LEU A 60 -7.97 -2.33 -19.30
N ILE A 61 -7.44 -3.35 -18.63
CA ILE A 61 -7.17 -4.67 -19.24
C ILE A 61 -8.46 -5.35 -19.71
N GLY A 62 -9.59 -5.11 -19.04
CA GLY A 62 -10.89 -5.67 -19.41
C GLY A 62 -11.36 -5.29 -20.82
N PHE A 63 -10.79 -4.23 -21.43
CA PHE A 63 -11.12 -3.79 -22.79
C PHE A 63 -10.29 -4.46 -23.89
N LEU A 64 -9.27 -5.27 -23.56
CA LEU A 64 -8.38 -5.91 -24.54
C LEU A 64 -8.80 -7.38 -24.79
N PRO A 65 -9.47 -7.70 -25.93
CA PRO A 65 -9.80 -9.08 -26.26
C PRO A 65 -8.53 -9.92 -26.49
N LEU A 66 -8.57 -11.21 -26.10
CA LEU A 66 -7.47 -12.19 -26.14
C LEU A 66 -6.26 -11.90 -25.23
N ILE A 67 -5.61 -10.74 -25.37
CA ILE A 67 -4.38 -10.40 -24.63
C ILE A 67 -4.69 -10.05 -23.16
N GLY A 68 -5.88 -9.50 -22.91
CA GLY A 68 -6.27 -9.04 -21.58
C GLY A 68 -6.25 -10.13 -20.51
N THR A 69 -6.61 -11.38 -20.85
CA THR A 69 -6.63 -12.49 -19.89
C THR A 69 -5.23 -12.82 -19.35
N ILE A 70 -4.24 -12.92 -20.24
CA ILE A 70 -2.86 -13.25 -19.85
C ILE A 70 -2.24 -12.11 -19.05
N VAL A 71 -2.41 -10.87 -19.52
CA VAL A 71 -1.88 -9.68 -18.84
C VAL A 71 -2.56 -9.50 -17.48
N GLY A 72 -3.87 -9.73 -17.39
CA GLY A 72 -4.63 -9.65 -16.15
C GLY A 72 -4.20 -10.71 -15.13
N LEU A 73 -3.91 -11.94 -15.57
CA LEU A 73 -3.37 -12.98 -14.70
C LEU A 73 -2.00 -12.59 -14.14
N LEU A 74 -1.09 -12.11 -14.99
CA LEU A 74 0.23 -11.64 -14.56
C LEU A 74 0.13 -10.48 -13.57
N LEU A 75 -0.75 -9.50 -13.85
CA LEU A 75 -0.98 -8.37 -12.97
C LEU A 75 -1.53 -8.80 -11.61
N THR A 76 -2.46 -9.76 -11.59
CA THR A 76 -3.02 -10.35 -10.37
C THR A 76 -1.94 -11.03 -9.53
N LEU A 77 -1.09 -11.86 -10.16
CA LEU A 77 -0.03 -12.59 -9.46
C LEU A 77 1.02 -11.64 -8.88
N ILE A 78 1.47 -10.65 -9.66
CA ILE A 78 2.40 -9.61 -9.18
C ILE A 78 1.77 -8.83 -8.03
N GLY A 79 0.50 -8.42 -8.18
CA GLY A 79 -0.25 -7.71 -7.15
C GLY A 79 -0.36 -8.51 -5.85
N LEU A 80 -0.65 -9.80 -5.94
CA LEU A 80 -0.74 -10.71 -4.79
C LEU A 80 0.61 -10.84 -4.07
N VAL A 81 1.70 -11.03 -4.80
CA VAL A 81 3.05 -11.11 -4.22
C VAL A 81 3.41 -9.80 -3.50
N LEU A 82 3.21 -8.66 -4.17
CA LEU A 82 3.45 -7.35 -3.57
C LEU A 82 2.62 -7.14 -2.31
N TRP A 83 1.33 -7.49 -2.35
CA TRP A 83 0.42 -7.35 -1.22
C TRP A 83 0.90 -8.11 0.02
N LEU A 84 1.25 -9.39 -0.14
CA LEU A 84 1.75 -10.23 0.95
C LEU A 84 3.09 -9.73 1.49
N VAL A 85 4.03 -9.41 0.59
CA VAL A 85 5.36 -8.94 0.97
C VAL A 85 5.29 -7.62 1.75
N LEU A 86 4.43 -6.68 1.34
CA LEU A 86 4.24 -5.41 2.04
C LEU A 86 3.62 -5.59 3.41
N MET A 87 2.60 -6.46 3.54
CA MET A 87 2.01 -6.79 4.83
C MET A 87 3.04 -7.37 5.81
N VAL A 88 3.83 -8.35 5.35
CA VAL A 88 4.89 -8.97 6.18
C VAL A 88 5.96 -7.95 6.55
N ALA A 89 6.39 -7.11 5.58
CA ALA A 89 7.36 -6.05 5.85
C ALA A 89 6.86 -5.09 6.93
N CYS A 90 5.58 -4.69 6.88
CA CYS A 90 5.00 -3.84 7.91
C CYS A 90 4.98 -4.49 9.27
N LEU A 91 4.59 -5.77 9.38
CA LEU A 91 4.61 -6.48 10.66
C LEU A 91 6.03 -6.55 11.27
N GLN A 92 7.05 -6.64 10.42
CA GLN A 92 8.47 -6.58 10.80
C GLN A 92 8.98 -5.15 11.09
N GLY A 93 8.16 -4.11 10.90
CA GLY A 93 8.55 -2.71 11.07
C GLY A 93 9.48 -2.18 9.97
N LYS A 94 9.54 -2.84 8.81
CA LYS A 94 10.41 -2.46 7.70
C LYS A 94 9.73 -1.46 6.76
N TRP A 95 10.45 -0.42 6.42
CA TRP A 95 10.08 0.57 5.40
C TRP A 95 10.33 0.01 3.99
N LEU A 96 9.61 -1.05 3.61
CA LEU A 96 9.77 -1.60 2.26
C LEU A 96 9.21 -0.62 1.23
N LYS A 97 10.13 0.04 0.53
CA LYS A 97 9.87 1.06 -0.48
C LYS A 97 9.81 0.40 -1.86
N LEU A 98 8.67 0.49 -2.53
CA LEU A 98 8.57 0.07 -3.93
C LEU A 98 9.26 1.11 -4.83
N PRO A 99 9.98 0.70 -5.89
CA PRO A 99 10.77 1.64 -6.72
C PRO A 99 10.00 2.86 -7.22
N LEU A 100 8.75 2.67 -7.66
CA LEU A 100 7.90 3.78 -8.14
C LEU A 100 7.01 4.35 -7.04
N PHE A 101 6.15 3.51 -6.45
CA PHE A 101 5.14 3.96 -5.50
C PHE A 101 5.74 4.40 -4.16
N GLY A 102 6.84 3.79 -3.74
CA GLY A 102 7.53 4.16 -2.52
C GLY A 102 8.27 5.49 -2.65
N GLU A 103 8.88 5.77 -3.81
CA GLU A 103 9.44 7.10 -4.08
C GLU A 103 8.36 8.19 -4.07
N LEU A 104 7.23 7.93 -4.72
CA LEU A 104 6.13 8.89 -4.76
C LEU A 104 5.51 9.10 -3.37
N ALA A 105 5.33 8.03 -2.60
CA ALA A 105 4.84 8.08 -1.23
C ALA A 105 5.78 8.88 -0.32
N GLU A 106 7.09 8.67 -0.41
CA GLU A 106 8.08 9.42 0.35
C GLU A 106 8.08 10.90 -0.02
N ARG A 107 8.07 11.23 -1.32
CA ARG A 107 7.98 12.63 -1.78
C ARG A 107 6.72 13.31 -1.28
N GLN A 108 5.58 12.63 -1.30
CA GLN A 108 4.32 13.18 -0.81
C GLN A 108 4.33 13.33 0.71
N LEU A 109 4.90 12.37 1.43
CA LEU A 109 5.07 12.43 2.89
C LEU A 109 5.93 13.61 3.33
N HIS A 110 6.92 14.03 2.53
CA HIS A 110 7.71 15.23 2.80
C HIS A 110 6.95 16.55 2.61
N ARG A 111 5.80 16.52 1.92
CA ARG A 111 4.95 17.70 1.69
C ARG A 111 3.81 17.83 2.70
N MET A 112 3.63 16.83 3.57
CA MET A 112 2.63 16.80 4.64
C MET A 112 3.26 17.27 5.95
#